data_AF-A0A1C4K8A5-F1
#
_entry.id   AF-A0A1C4K8A5-F1
#
_cell.length_a   1.000
_cell.length_b   1.000
_cell.length_c   1.000
_cell.angle_alpha   90.00
_cell.angle_beta   90.00
_cell.angle_gamma   90.00
#
_symmetry.space_group_name_H-M   'P 1'
#
loop_
_entity.id
_entity.type
_entity.pdbx_description
1 polymer ?
#
loop_
_entity_poly.entity_id
_entity_poly.type
_entity_poly.pdbx_seq_one_letter_code
_entity_poly.pdbx_strand_id
1 'polypeptide(L)'
;MAEQLTATLKTSRGEIVVRLLPDHAPMAVKNFVELAEGTREWAYPDGEETTERLYDGTLFHRVIGEFMVQGGSPEGTGNGGPFADEYHPDLAFSRPYLMATADNFEKNSNGSQFSISAVADPALSA
;
A
#
# COMPACT_ATOMS: atom_id res chain seq x y z
N MET A 1 -5.26 -8.38 25.21
CA MET A 1 -5.90 -7.78 24.04
C MET A 1 -4.77 -7.33 23.14
N ALA A 2 -4.52 -8.00 22.02
CA ALA A 2 -3.52 -7.50 21.08
C ALA A 2 -4.07 -6.22 20.45
N GLU A 3 -3.33 -5.12 20.55
CA GLU A 3 -3.69 -3.87 19.91
C GLU A 3 -3.66 -4.09 18.39
N GLN A 4 -4.83 -4.00 17.74
CA GLN A 4 -4.91 -4.15 16.29
C GLN A 4 -4.46 -2.85 15.66
N LEU A 5 -3.39 -2.90 14.86
CA LEU A 5 -2.93 -1.77 14.08
C LEU A 5 -3.90 -1.53 12.91
N THR A 6 -4.45 -0.32 12.84
CA THR A 6 -5.40 0.07 11.79
C THR A 6 -5.01 1.40 11.17
N ALA A 7 -5.15 1.52 9.86
CA ALA A 7 -5.02 2.76 9.13
C ALA A 7 -6.40 3.21 8.62
N THR A 8 -6.70 4.50 8.75
CA THR A 8 -7.93 5.09 8.22
C THR A 8 -7.60 5.98 7.03
N LEU A 9 -7.98 5.53 5.83
CA LEU A 9 -7.84 6.29 4.60
C LEU A 9 -9.06 7.21 4.46
N LYS A 10 -8.85 8.52 4.64
CA LYS A 10 -9.89 9.53 4.44
C LYS A 10 -9.89 9.97 2.98
N THR A 11 -10.86 9.49 2.22
CA THR A 11 -10.97 9.80 0.79
C THR A 11 -12.13 10.75 0.53
N SER A 12 -12.14 11.38 -0.65
CA SER A 12 -13.28 12.21 -1.09
C SER A 12 -14.59 11.42 -1.28
N ARG A 13 -14.53 10.08 -1.25
CA ARG A 13 -15.68 9.18 -1.40
C ARG A 13 -16.09 8.49 -0.09
N GLY A 14 -15.44 8.84 1.03
CA GLY A 14 -15.69 8.25 2.34
C GLY A 14 -14.43 7.71 3.00
N GLU A 15 -14.60 7.15 4.19
CA GLU A 15 -13.52 6.58 4.98
C GLU A 15 -13.38 5.08 4.72
N ILE A 16 -12.13 4.62 4.56
CA ILE A 16 -11.79 3.21 4.44
C ILE A 16 -10.88 2.85 5.62
N VAL A 17 -11.36 1.98 6.49
CA VAL A 17 -10.56 1.48 7.63
C VAL A 17 -9.92 0.17 7.21
N VAL A 18 -8.58 0.15 7.21
CA VAL A 18 -7.78 -1.02 6.86
C VAL A 18 -7.09 -1.54 8.11
N ARG A 19 -7.21 -2.84 8.37
CA ARG A 19 -6.43 -3.52 9.39
C ARG A 19 -5.09 -3.93 8.82
N LEU A 20 -4.01 -3.49 9.45
CA LEU A 20 -2.64 -3.83 9.09
C LEU A 20 -2.20 -5.10 9.83
N LEU A 21 -1.36 -5.92 9.20
CA LEU A 21 -0.91 -7.21 9.72
C LEU A 21 0.62 -7.21 9.91
N PRO A 22 1.15 -6.45 10.91
CA PRO A 22 2.60 -6.32 11.11
C PRO A 22 3.29 -7.66 11.41
N ASP A 23 2.57 -8.61 12.01
CA ASP A 23 3.12 -9.95 12.28
C ASP A 23 3.32 -10.79 11.02
N HIS A 24 2.59 -10.48 9.93
CA HIS A 24 2.66 -11.23 8.68
C HIS A 24 3.48 -10.52 7.60
N ALA A 25 3.44 -9.19 7.57
CA ALA A 25 4.16 -8.35 6.60
C ALA A 25 4.79 -7.12 7.31
N PRO A 26 5.81 -7.35 8.17
CA PRO A 26 6.39 -6.30 9.01
C PRO A 26 7.03 -5.16 8.21
N MET A 27 7.74 -5.44 7.12
CA MET A 27 8.39 -4.40 6.31
C MET A 27 7.35 -3.58 5.54
N ALA A 28 6.37 -4.23 4.93
CA ALA A 28 5.29 -3.57 4.20
C ALA A 28 4.47 -2.66 5.11
N VAL A 29 4.08 -3.17 6.28
CA VAL A 29 3.31 -2.40 7.26
C VAL A 29 4.12 -1.24 7.81
N LYS A 30 5.40 -1.47 8.16
CA LYS A 30 6.28 -0.39 8.62
C LYS A 30 6.44 0.69 7.56
N ASN A 31 6.74 0.32 6.32
CA ASN A 31 6.90 1.26 5.22
C ASN A 31 5.63 2.09 4.99
N PHE A 32 4.47 1.43 4.97
CA PHE A 32 3.18 2.10 4.81
C PHE A 32 2.91 3.11 5.95
N VAL A 33 3.15 2.72 7.21
CA VAL A 33 2.94 3.60 8.36
C VAL A 33 3.90 4.79 8.34
N GLU A 34 5.19 4.56 8.09
CA GLU A 34 6.17 5.64 8.09
C GLU A 34 5.90 6.68 6.98
N LEU A 35 5.48 6.21 5.79
CA LEU A 35 5.08 7.08 4.69
C LEU A 35 3.77 7.83 4.97
N ALA A 36 2.82 7.19 5.66
CA ALA A 36 1.56 7.81 6.06
C ALA A 36 1.76 8.89 7.14
N GLU A 37 2.68 8.67 8.07
CA GLU A 37 2.94 9.59 9.17
C GLU A 37 3.92 10.72 8.79
N GLY A 38 4.71 10.53 7.73
CA GLY A 38 5.77 11.46 7.32
C GLY A 38 7.02 11.32 8.19
N THR A 39 7.34 10.10 8.61
CA THR A 39 8.54 9.79 9.41
C THR A 39 9.66 9.15 8.59
N ARG A 40 9.37 8.80 7.34
CA ARG A 40 10.32 8.28 6.36
C ARG A 40 10.56 9.29 5.26
N GLU A 41 11.83 9.42 4.89
CA GLU A 41 12.26 10.22 3.75
C GLU A 41 11.90 9.52 2.43
N TRP A 42 11.38 10.28 1.49
CA TRP A 42 11.07 9.85 0.13
C TRP A 42 11.32 11.00 -0.83
N ALA A 43 11.52 10.69 -2.12
CA ALA A 43 11.81 11.70 -3.12
C ALA A 43 10.59 11.96 -4.02
N TYR A 44 10.32 13.24 -4.26
CA TYR A 44 9.44 13.69 -5.32
C TYR A 44 9.99 13.25 -6.70
N PRO A 45 9.14 13.18 -7.73
CA PRO A 45 9.57 12.75 -9.07
C PRO A 45 10.61 13.67 -9.74
N ASP A 46 10.72 14.92 -9.30
CA ASP A 46 11.77 15.86 -9.71
C ASP A 46 13.11 15.65 -8.97
N GLY A 47 13.14 14.74 -8.00
CA GLY A 47 14.32 14.37 -7.22
C GLY A 47 14.47 15.11 -5.89
N GLU A 48 13.51 15.96 -5.51
CA GLU A 48 13.54 16.63 -4.20
C GLU A 48 13.19 15.64 -3.07
N GLU A 49 14.09 15.50 -2.09
CA GLU A 49 13.86 14.68 -0.91
C GLU A 49 12.96 15.40 0.10
N THR A 50 11.99 14.68 0.65
CA THR A 50 11.03 15.19 1.64
C THR A 50 10.68 14.13 2.68
N THR A 51 10.09 14.56 3.79
CA THR A 51 9.50 13.71 4.82
C THR A 51 8.01 13.97 4.98
N GLU A 52 7.39 14.65 4.02
CA GLU A 52 5.95 14.91 4.05
C GLU A 52 5.14 13.61 4.02
N ARG A 53 3.87 13.69 4.44
CA ARG A 53 2.97 12.54 4.41
C ARG A 53 2.67 12.17 2.96
N LEU A 54 3.28 11.07 2.49
CA LEU A 54 3.25 10.70 1.08
C LEU A 54 1.82 10.51 0.55
N TYR A 55 0.92 9.96 1.38
CA TYR A 55 -0.43 9.59 0.95
C TYR A 55 -1.42 10.76 0.93
N ASP A 56 -1.12 11.89 1.57
CA ASP A 56 -2.00 13.04 1.61
C ASP A 56 -2.11 13.67 0.22
N GLY A 57 -3.33 13.77 -0.31
CA GLY A 57 -3.58 14.30 -1.65
C GLY A 57 -3.33 13.31 -2.81
N THR A 58 -2.89 12.09 -2.53
CA THR A 58 -2.71 11.06 -3.57
C THR A 58 -4.03 10.58 -4.15
N LEU A 59 -3.99 10.16 -5.42
CA LEU A 59 -5.15 9.64 -6.14
C LEU A 59 -5.09 8.12 -6.24
N PHE A 60 -6.28 7.51 -6.29
CA PHE A 60 -6.44 6.18 -6.85
C PHE A 60 -6.38 6.27 -8.38
N HIS A 61 -5.17 6.24 -8.92
CA HIS A 61 -4.90 6.47 -10.33
C HIS A 61 -5.32 5.30 -11.23
N ARG A 62 -5.48 4.09 -10.66
CA ARG A 62 -5.93 2.92 -11.40
C ARG A 62 -7.12 2.27 -10.70
N VAL A 63 -8.25 2.25 -11.38
CA VAL A 63 -9.50 1.66 -10.91
C VAL A 63 -9.98 0.68 -11.96
N ILE A 64 -9.98 -0.61 -11.64
CA ILE A 64 -10.51 -1.67 -12.49
C ILE A 64 -11.80 -2.15 -11.83
N GLY A 65 -12.93 -1.89 -12.49
CA GLY A 65 -14.26 -2.28 -12.01
C GLY A 65 -14.30 -3.78 -11.70
N GLU A 66 -14.86 -4.12 -10.54
CA GLU A 66 -15.00 -5.51 -10.05
C GLU A 66 -13.68 -6.27 -9.88
N PHE A 67 -12.54 -5.57 -9.82
CA PHE A 67 -11.26 -6.22 -9.65
C PHE A 67 -10.44 -5.60 -8.52
N MET A 68 -9.89 -4.40 -8.73
CA MET A 68 -9.05 -3.74 -7.74
C MET A 68 -8.98 -2.23 -7.96
N VAL A 69 -8.66 -1.52 -6.89
CA VAL A 69 -8.24 -0.12 -6.91
C VAL A 69 -6.79 -0.03 -6.47
N GLN A 70 -6.00 0.79 -7.15
CA GLN A 70 -4.58 1.01 -6.85
C GLN A 70 -4.31 2.51 -6.69
N GLY A 71 -3.52 2.83 -5.67
CA GLY A 71 -3.18 4.19 -5.28
C GLY A 71 -1.85 4.23 -4.54
N GLY A 72 -1.61 5.30 -3.78
CA GLY A 72 -0.39 5.42 -2.97
C GLY A 72 0.82 5.95 -3.74
N SER A 73 0.59 6.68 -4.83
CA SER A 73 1.65 7.40 -5.52
C SER A 73 1.17 8.81 -5.89
N PRO A 74 1.95 9.86 -5.60
CA PRO A 74 1.64 11.23 -6.02
C PRO A 74 1.48 11.37 -7.54
N GLU A 75 2.28 10.63 -8.32
CA GLU A 75 2.27 10.69 -9.80
C GLU A 75 2.34 9.31 -10.49
N GLY A 76 2.22 8.21 -9.74
CA GLY A 76 2.43 6.84 -10.25
C GLY A 76 3.90 6.38 -10.25
N THR A 77 4.83 7.24 -9.82
CA THR A 77 6.29 7.01 -9.81
C THR A 77 6.95 7.21 -8.45
N GLY A 78 6.20 7.62 -7.42
CA GLY A 78 6.72 7.87 -6.08
C GLY A 78 7.51 6.68 -5.53
N ASN A 79 8.80 6.89 -5.31
CA ASN A 79 9.70 5.92 -4.72
C ASN A 79 9.67 6.09 -3.20
N GLY A 80 8.76 5.39 -2.52
CA GLY A 80 8.75 5.26 -1.05
C GLY A 80 9.95 4.49 -0.47
N GLY A 81 11.00 4.28 -1.28
CA GLY A 81 12.13 3.39 -1.02
C GLY A 81 11.78 1.92 -1.31
N PRO A 82 12.50 1.24 -2.23
CA PRO A 82 12.22 -0.15 -2.56
C PRO A 82 12.48 -1.07 -1.35
N PHE A 83 11.58 -2.02 -1.10
CA PHE A 83 11.77 -3.08 -0.11
C PHE A 83 11.38 -4.45 -0.67
N ALA A 84 11.89 -5.49 0.00
CA ALA A 84 11.72 -6.88 -0.40
C ALA A 84 10.28 -7.38 -0.27
N ASP A 85 9.89 -8.30 -1.14
CA ASP A 85 8.55 -8.88 -1.12
C ASP A 85 8.35 -9.73 0.15
N GLU A 86 7.18 -9.61 0.79
CA GLU A 86 6.81 -10.37 1.98
C GLU A 86 5.60 -11.27 1.70
N TYR A 87 5.85 -12.56 1.53
CA TYR A 87 4.79 -13.56 1.34
C TYR A 87 4.60 -14.36 2.63
N HIS A 88 3.34 -14.53 3.04
CA HIS A 88 2.98 -15.37 4.17
C HIS A 88 1.98 -16.44 3.74
N PRO A 89 2.15 -17.72 4.10
CA PRO A 89 1.27 -18.80 3.65
C PRO A 89 -0.20 -18.62 4.05
N ASP A 90 -0.45 -17.90 5.14
CA ASP A 90 -1.81 -17.59 5.63
C ASP A 90 -2.46 -16.39 4.92
N LEU A 91 -1.71 -15.66 4.07
CA LEU A 91 -2.20 -14.52 3.31
C LEU A 91 -2.37 -14.91 1.84
N ALA A 92 -3.64 -14.98 1.43
CA ALA A 92 -4.01 -15.16 0.04
C ALA A 92 -5.18 -14.24 -0.30
N PHE A 93 -5.29 -13.84 -1.56
CA PHE A 93 -6.40 -13.09 -2.14
C PHE A 93 -7.67 -13.94 -2.28
N SER A 94 -8.03 -14.65 -1.22
CA SER A 94 -9.14 -15.60 -1.13
C SER A 94 -10.50 -14.92 -0.91
N ARG A 95 -10.52 -13.62 -0.63
CA ARG A 95 -11.72 -12.82 -0.35
C ARG A 95 -11.55 -11.37 -0.81
N PRO A 96 -12.64 -10.63 -1.03
CA PRO A 96 -12.56 -9.20 -1.33
C PRO A 96 -12.01 -8.38 -0.15
N TYR A 97 -11.63 -7.13 -0.44
CA TYR A 97 -11.17 -6.10 0.50
C TYR A 97 -9.84 -6.44 1.17
N LEU A 98 -8.93 -7.04 0.40
CA LEU A 98 -7.57 -7.29 0.84
C LEU A 98 -6.66 -6.21 0.26
N MET A 99 -5.83 -5.64 1.12
CA MET A 99 -4.82 -4.66 0.74
C MET A 99 -3.48 -5.34 0.61
N ALA A 100 -2.76 -5.05 -0.48
CA ALA A 100 -1.40 -5.48 -0.69
C ALA A 100 -0.56 -4.33 -1.25
N THR A 101 0.75 -4.43 -1.06
CA THR A 101 1.71 -3.56 -1.73
C THR A 101 1.66 -3.85 -3.23
N ALA A 102 1.81 -2.82 -4.04
CA ALA A 102 1.94 -2.96 -5.47
C ALA A 102 3.41 -2.80 -5.85
N ASP A 103 3.92 -3.74 -6.64
CA ASP A 103 5.25 -3.71 -7.23
C ASP A 103 5.22 -3.10 -8.64
N ASN A 104 6.40 -2.78 -9.16
CA ASN A 104 6.58 -2.37 -10.57
C ASN A 104 6.91 -3.59 -11.45
N PHE A 105 6.35 -4.76 -11.17
CA PHE A 105 6.66 -6.03 -11.86
C PHE A 105 8.13 -6.47 -11.75
N GLU A 106 8.89 -5.90 -10.82
CA GLU A 106 10.27 -6.26 -10.51
C GLU A 106 10.35 -6.81 -9.08
N LYS A 107 11.12 -7.89 -8.87
CA LYS A 107 11.33 -8.47 -7.54
C LYS A 107 11.93 -7.43 -6.60
N ASN A 108 11.40 -7.33 -5.38
CA ASN A 108 11.88 -6.40 -4.34
C ASN A 108 11.80 -4.92 -4.74
N SER A 109 10.83 -4.56 -5.57
CA SER A 109 10.58 -3.18 -6.01
C SER A 109 9.38 -2.54 -5.30
N ASN A 110 8.88 -3.14 -4.21
CA ASN A 110 7.75 -2.57 -3.47
C ASN A 110 8.11 -1.17 -2.99
N GLY A 111 7.27 -0.20 -3.32
CA GLY A 111 7.48 1.20 -2.95
C GLY A 111 6.34 1.70 -2.07
N SER A 112 5.79 2.85 -2.44
CA SER A 112 4.66 3.43 -1.71
C SER A 112 3.29 2.95 -2.21
N GLN A 113 3.24 2.34 -3.39
CA GLN A 113 1.98 1.95 -4.03
C GLN A 113 1.32 0.78 -3.33
N PHE A 114 -0.01 0.81 -3.27
CA PHE A 114 -0.83 -0.27 -2.74
C PHE A 114 -2.07 -0.47 -3.59
N SER A 115 -2.61 -1.69 -3.52
CA SER A 115 -3.87 -2.07 -4.13
C SER A 115 -4.85 -2.61 -3.09
N ILE A 116 -6.14 -2.41 -3.33
CA ILE A 116 -7.24 -2.98 -2.56
C ILE A 116 -8.11 -3.79 -3.52
N SER A 117 -8.24 -5.09 -3.28
CA SER A 117 -9.06 -5.96 -4.10
C SER A 117 -10.56 -5.73 -3.83
N ALA A 118 -11.36 -5.73 -4.89
CA ALA A 118 -12.82 -5.68 -4.82
C ALA A 118 -13.45 -7.10 -4.85
N VAL A 119 -12.68 -8.09 -5.29
CA VAL A 119 -13.07 -9.51 -5.40
C VAL A 119 -11.96 -10.42 -4.84
N ALA A 120 -12.29 -11.69 -4.63
CA ALA A 120 -11.27 -12.71 -4.46
C ALA A 120 -10.56 -12.94 -5.80
N ASP A 121 -9.23 -12.92 -5.80
CA ASP A 121 -8.44 -13.34 -6.96
C ASP A 121 -7.21 -14.13 -6.50
N PRO A 122 -7.32 -15.47 -6.41
CA PRO A 122 -6.20 -16.33 -6.07
C PRO A 122 -4.98 -16.18 -7.00
N ALA A 123 -5.15 -15.69 -8.24
CA ALA A 123 -4.04 -15.50 -9.17
C ALA A 123 -3.04 -14.42 -8.73
N LEU A 124 -3.45 -13.51 -7.84
CA LEU A 124 -2.57 -12.50 -7.23
C LEU A 124 -1.78 -13.02 -6.01
N SER A 125 -2.01 -14.27 -5.59
CA SER A 125 -1.35 -14.86 -4.41
C SER A 125 -0.11 -15.68 -4.77
N ALA A 126 0.33 -15.66 -6.03
CA ALA A 126 1.30 -16.59 -6.61
C ALA A 126 2.71 -16.00 -6.71
#